data_AF-A0A957PAC8-F1
#
_entry.id   AF-A0A957PAC8-F1
#
_cell.length_a   1.000
_cell.length_b   1.000
_cell.length_c   1.000
_cell.angle_alpha   90.00
_cell.angle_beta   90.00
_cell.angle_gamma   90.00
#
_symmetry.space_group_name_H-M   'P 1'
#
loop_
_entity.id
_entity.type
_entity.pdbx_description
1 polymer ?
#
loop_
_entity_poly.entity_id
_entity_poly.type
_entity_poly.pdbx_seq_one_letter_code
_entity_poly.pdbx_strand_id
1 'polypeptide(L)'
;MDNNATLRAKVATLSAENRKLRRVAKYSRTDALLERVRVDAQQLLVWRFSGLSISRRACQEMGMTQRRWSWARALLQHARIHDDQDVTADDFDGALAALESSAKHLERAGLETLRMRLPKFVLLANVTANAVANEMAHPVANNHVQKLATSRDGTHGRGVVSGGMQRNRRQEIEQRHMEVNR
;
A
#
# COMPACT_ATOMS: atom_id res chain seq x y z
N MET A 1 26.00 27.51 -35.03
CA MET A 1 25.84 26.40 -34.06
C MET A 1 24.63 26.72 -33.20
N ASP A 2 23.60 25.89 -33.26
CA ASP A 2 22.29 26.22 -32.70
C ASP A 2 22.25 25.96 -31.20
N ASN A 3 22.68 26.96 -30.42
CA ASN A 3 22.62 26.96 -28.96
C ASN A 3 21.23 26.57 -28.43
N ASN A 4 20.17 26.91 -29.18
CA ASN A 4 18.80 26.57 -28.84
C ASN A 4 18.53 25.06 -28.89
N ALA A 5 19.09 24.34 -29.88
CA ALA A 5 18.95 22.89 -29.99
C ALA A 5 19.67 22.17 -28.83
N THR A 6 20.87 22.63 -28.49
CA THR A 6 21.66 22.10 -27.36
C THR A 6 20.96 22.32 -26.02
N LEU A 7 20.35 23.49 -25.82
CA LEU A 7 19.59 23.79 -24.61
C LEU A 7 18.33 22.92 -24.49
N ARG A 8 17.59 22.70 -25.60
CA ARG A 8 16.41 21.82 -25.62
C ARG A 8 16.77 20.37 -25.30
N ALA A 9 17.89 19.87 -25.84
CA ALA A 9 18.38 18.53 -25.53
C ALA A 9 18.74 18.37 -24.04
N LYS A 10 19.39 19.39 -23.44
CA LYS A 10 19.72 19.40 -22.00
C LYS A 10 18.46 19.44 -21.14
N VAL A 11 17.49 20.28 -21.46
CA VAL A 11 16.20 20.35 -20.74
C VAL A 11 15.44 19.02 -20.84
N ALA A 12 15.40 18.41 -22.03
CA ALA A 12 14.76 17.11 -22.21
C ALA A 12 15.44 16.02 -21.36
N THR A 13 16.76 15.99 -21.35
CA THR A 13 17.56 15.04 -20.55
C THR A 13 17.32 15.23 -19.05
N LEU A 14 17.43 16.47 -18.56
CA LEU A 14 17.17 16.82 -17.16
C LEU A 14 15.73 16.51 -16.74
N SER A 15 14.77 16.65 -17.64
CA SER A 15 13.37 16.31 -17.37
C SER A 15 13.15 14.79 -17.30
N ALA A 16 13.83 14.01 -18.15
CA ALA A 16 13.77 12.55 -18.13
C ALA A 16 14.43 11.99 -16.86
N GLU A 17 15.55 12.58 -16.46
CA GLU A 17 16.24 12.25 -15.22
C GLU A 17 15.41 12.65 -14.00
N ASN A 18 14.79 13.83 -13.97
CA ASN A 18 13.83 14.19 -12.93
C ASN A 18 12.65 13.22 -12.85
N ARG A 19 12.12 12.73 -13.97
CA ARG A 19 11.05 11.71 -13.98
C ARG A 19 11.55 10.35 -13.47
N LYS A 20 12.82 10.01 -13.70
CA LYS A 20 13.46 8.79 -13.18
C LYS A 20 13.69 8.92 -11.68
N LEU A 21 14.27 10.03 -11.23
CA LEU A 21 14.48 10.34 -9.82
C LEU A 21 13.16 10.42 -9.06
N ARG A 22 12.10 11.02 -9.62
CA ARG A 22 10.76 10.99 -8.99
C ARG A 22 10.13 9.60 -8.96
N ARG A 23 10.51 8.68 -9.85
CA ARG A 23 10.10 7.27 -9.79
C ARG A 23 10.86 6.49 -8.72
N VAL A 24 12.15 6.81 -8.53
CA VAL A 24 13.02 6.22 -7.50
C VAL A 24 12.76 6.82 -6.10
N ALA A 25 12.45 8.12 -6.04
CA ALA A 25 12.16 8.90 -4.84
C ALA A 25 10.65 8.94 -4.52
N LYS A 26 9.80 8.26 -5.31
CA LYS A 26 8.45 7.95 -4.86
C LYS A 26 8.62 6.92 -3.75
N TYR A 27 8.75 7.42 -2.52
CA TYR A 27 8.68 6.68 -1.27
C TYR A 27 7.96 5.37 -1.51
N SER A 28 8.70 4.26 -1.42
CA SER A 28 8.07 2.96 -1.48
C SER A 28 6.96 2.96 -0.41
N ARG A 29 5.87 2.21 -0.61
CA ARG A 29 4.79 2.13 0.40
C ARG A 29 5.35 1.80 1.80
N THR A 30 6.50 1.12 1.83
CA THR A 30 7.34 0.83 2.99
C THR A 30 7.94 2.10 3.61
N ASP A 31 8.55 2.99 2.83
CA ASP A 31 9.16 4.24 3.34
C ASP A 31 8.10 5.18 3.92
N ALA A 32 6.94 5.29 3.26
CA ALA A 32 5.83 6.07 3.77
C ALA A 32 5.26 5.51 5.08
N LEU A 33 5.29 4.17 5.23
CA LEU A 33 4.93 3.53 6.49
C LEU A 33 5.99 3.78 7.56
N LEU A 34 7.28 3.62 7.25
CA LEU A 34 8.38 3.85 8.17
C LEU A 34 8.34 5.28 8.72
N GLU A 35 8.15 6.27 7.85
CA GLU A 35 8.07 7.67 8.25
C GLU A 35 6.89 7.92 9.19
N ARG A 36 5.72 7.35 8.89
CA ARG A 36 4.57 7.43 9.81
C ARG A 36 4.85 6.78 11.16
N VAL A 37 5.50 5.62 11.16
CA VAL A 37 5.84 4.89 12.38
C VAL A 37 6.87 5.67 13.20
N ARG A 38 7.83 6.34 12.55
CA ARG A 38 8.79 7.24 13.20
C ARG A 38 8.09 8.38 13.91
N VAL A 39 7.18 9.09 13.23
CA VAL A 39 6.38 10.16 13.82
C VAL A 39 5.54 9.66 15.00
N ASP A 40 4.89 8.49 14.85
CA ASP A 40 4.10 7.90 15.94
C ASP A 40 4.99 7.53 17.15
N ALA A 41 6.21 7.04 16.92
CA ALA A 41 7.17 6.74 17.99
C ALA A 41 7.70 8.00 18.69
N GLN A 42 7.98 9.07 17.94
CA GLN A 42 8.34 10.38 18.52
C GLN A 42 7.20 10.90 19.42
N GLN A 43 5.95 10.76 18.99
CA GLN A 43 4.79 11.16 19.79
C GLN A 43 4.71 10.40 21.12
N LEU A 44 5.02 9.09 21.14
CA LEU A 44 5.10 8.32 22.38
C LEU A 44 6.20 8.83 23.30
N LEU A 45 7.39 9.14 22.77
CA LEU A 45 8.47 9.73 23.57
C LEU A 45 8.04 11.07 24.17
N VAL A 46 7.46 11.96 23.37
CA VAL A 46 6.96 13.26 23.86
C VAL A 46 5.97 13.08 25.00
N TRP A 47 4.98 12.20 24.86
CA TRP A 47 4.03 11.89 25.93
C TRP A 47 4.72 11.36 27.18
N ARG A 48 5.64 10.40 27.02
CA ARG A 48 6.33 9.78 28.15
C ARG A 48 7.16 10.77 28.95
N PHE A 49 7.92 11.62 28.27
CA PHE A 49 8.74 12.66 28.91
C PHE A 49 7.91 13.85 29.41
N SER A 50 6.65 13.97 28.98
CA SER A 50 5.66 14.89 29.55
C SER A 50 4.93 14.31 30.79
N GLY A 51 5.30 13.11 31.24
CA GLY A 51 4.68 12.43 32.39
C GLY A 51 3.36 11.72 32.09
N LEU A 52 3.00 11.56 30.81
CA LEU A 52 1.79 10.83 30.41
C LEU A 52 2.10 9.33 30.24
N SER A 53 1.11 8.49 30.56
CA SER A 53 1.20 7.05 30.31
C SER A 53 1.20 6.77 28.81
N ILE A 54 2.17 5.97 28.36
CA ILE A 54 2.25 5.45 26.99
C ILE A 54 1.68 4.03 26.85
N SER A 55 0.90 3.60 27.85
CA SER A 55 0.19 2.33 27.76
C SER A 55 -0.76 2.35 26.57
N ARG A 56 -0.99 1.17 26.00
CA ARG A 56 -1.89 0.94 24.88
C ARG A 56 -3.25 1.65 25.03
N ARG A 57 -3.84 1.56 26.22
CA ARG A 57 -5.14 2.14 26.54
C ARG A 57 -5.07 3.67 26.61
N ALA A 58 -4.08 4.21 27.33
CA ALA A 58 -3.90 5.65 27.46
C ALA A 58 -3.68 6.31 26.08
N CYS A 59 -2.85 5.71 25.23
CA CYS A 59 -2.62 6.21 23.88
C CYS A 59 -3.89 6.21 23.02
N GLN A 60 -4.78 5.24 23.20
CA GLN A 60 -6.07 5.20 22.51
C GLN A 60 -6.98 6.35 22.97
N GLU A 61 -7.02 6.64 24.26
CA GLU A 61 -7.76 7.79 24.83
C GLU A 61 -7.20 9.13 24.31
N MET A 62 -5.90 9.19 24.03
CA MET A 62 -5.22 10.33 23.38
C MET A 62 -5.32 10.34 21.84
N GLY A 63 -6.10 9.43 21.23
CA GLY A 63 -6.38 9.42 19.79
C GLY A 63 -5.39 8.63 18.92
N MET A 64 -4.44 7.90 19.50
CA MET A 64 -3.57 6.99 18.77
C MET A 64 -4.22 5.60 18.66
N THR A 65 -4.49 5.17 17.43
CA THR A 65 -5.11 3.85 17.21
C THR A 65 -4.18 2.72 17.65
N GLN A 66 -4.78 1.59 18.03
CA GLN A 66 -4.06 0.39 18.45
C GLN A 66 -2.96 -0.03 17.47
N ARG A 67 -3.27 0.03 16.16
CA ARG A 67 -2.34 -0.34 15.10
C ARG A 67 -1.13 0.60 15.07
N ARG A 68 -1.35 1.92 15.14
CA ARG A 68 -0.29 2.93 15.17
C ARG A 68 0.61 2.74 16.38
N TRP A 69 0.02 2.59 17.56
CA TRP A 69 0.73 2.32 18.81
C TRP A 69 1.61 1.06 18.70
N SER A 70 1.09 -0.03 18.11
CA SER A 70 1.84 -1.29 18.01
C SER A 70 3.07 -1.16 17.10
N TRP A 71 2.96 -0.42 16.00
CA TRP A 71 4.10 -0.15 15.12
C TRP A 71 5.13 0.78 15.77
N ALA A 72 4.67 1.86 16.42
CA ALA A 72 5.53 2.78 17.13
C ALA A 72 6.32 2.07 18.24
N ARG A 73 5.64 1.27 19.07
CA ARG A 73 6.26 0.43 20.10
C ARG A 73 7.28 -0.55 19.51
N ALA A 74 6.95 -1.23 18.40
CA ALA A 74 7.89 -2.14 17.75
C ALA A 74 9.18 -1.42 17.29
N LEU A 75 9.06 -0.18 16.80
CA LEU A 75 10.21 0.65 16.44
C LEU A 75 11.04 1.06 17.66
N LEU A 76 10.40 1.46 18.76
CA LEU A 76 11.08 1.78 20.02
C LEU A 76 11.81 0.55 20.60
N GLN A 77 11.22 -0.64 20.50
CA GLN A 77 11.85 -1.90 20.89
C GLN A 77 13.04 -2.24 19.99
N HIS A 78 12.93 -2.00 18.69
CA HIS A 78 14.05 -2.16 17.76
C HIS A 78 15.20 -1.21 18.11
N ALA A 79 14.88 0.03 18.50
CA ALA A 79 15.83 1.02 18.99
C ALA A 79 16.37 0.72 20.41
N ARG A 80 15.89 -0.33 21.08
CA ARG A 80 16.25 -0.73 22.45
C ARG A 80 15.98 0.34 23.52
N ILE A 81 14.96 1.15 23.30
CA ILE A 81 14.52 2.19 24.24
C ILE A 81 13.14 1.89 24.83
N HIS A 82 12.64 0.67 24.67
CA HIS A 82 11.38 0.21 25.27
C HIS A 82 11.44 -1.28 25.61
N ASP A 83 11.04 -1.65 26.82
CA ASP A 83 11.16 -2.99 27.41
C ASP A 83 9.81 -3.77 27.49
N ASP A 84 8.92 -3.54 26.54
CA ASP A 84 7.51 -3.96 26.56
C ASP A 84 6.59 -3.18 27.52
N GLN A 85 7.09 -2.65 28.65
CA GLN A 85 6.27 -1.92 29.62
C GLN A 85 6.36 -0.40 29.45
N ASP A 86 7.58 0.13 29.34
CA ASP A 86 7.82 1.57 29.27
C ASP A 86 9.10 1.92 28.48
N VAL A 87 9.36 3.22 28.33
CA VAL A 87 10.62 3.74 27.79
C VAL A 87 11.72 3.61 28.84
N THR A 88 12.86 3.05 28.43
CA THR A 88 14.01 2.78 29.31
C THR A 88 15.11 3.84 29.23
N ALA A 89 14.97 4.82 28.33
CA ALA A 89 15.95 5.89 28.17
C ALA A 89 15.82 6.94 29.29
N ASP A 90 16.96 7.44 29.77
CA ASP A 90 17.02 8.39 30.89
C ASP A 90 16.61 9.81 30.49
N ASP A 91 16.90 10.20 29.25
CA ASP A 91 16.64 11.54 28.73
C ASP A 91 16.01 11.51 27.32
N PHE A 92 15.31 12.60 26.98
CA PHE A 92 14.56 12.70 25.75
C PHE A 92 15.45 12.75 24.50
N ASP A 93 16.58 13.47 24.58
CA ASP A 93 17.46 13.68 23.44
C ASP A 93 18.18 12.38 23.05
N GLY A 94 18.63 11.62 24.05
CA GLY A 94 19.20 10.28 23.88
C GLY A 94 18.20 9.28 23.29
N ALA A 95 16.95 9.30 23.78
CA ALA A 95 15.88 8.47 23.24
C ALA A 95 15.58 8.82 21.76
N LEU A 96 15.52 10.11 21.44
CA LEU A 96 15.28 10.58 20.08
C LEU A 96 16.43 10.21 19.14
N ALA A 97 17.69 10.38 19.57
CA ALA A 97 18.86 9.99 18.78
C ALA A 97 18.88 8.48 18.49
N ALA A 98 18.55 7.64 19.48
CA ALA A 98 18.43 6.19 19.31
C ALA A 98 17.32 5.81 18.32
N LEU A 99 16.16 6.48 18.41
CA LEU A 99 15.04 6.31 17.49
C LEU A 99 15.44 6.65 16.04
N GLU A 100 16.07 7.80 15.81
CA GLU A 100 16.48 8.25 14.47
C GLU A 100 17.55 7.32 13.86
N SER A 101 18.53 6.88 14.67
CA SER A 101 19.54 5.90 14.23
C SER A 101 18.89 4.59 13.80
N SER A 102 17.92 4.10 14.57
CA SER A 102 17.16 2.89 14.27
C SER A 102 16.30 3.05 13.01
N ALA A 103 15.61 4.19 12.84
CA ALA A 103 14.82 4.47 11.64
C ALA A 103 15.71 4.46 10.37
N LYS A 104 16.86 5.14 10.41
CA LYS A 104 17.84 5.16 9.31
C LYS A 104 18.41 3.77 8.98
N HIS A 105 18.53 2.90 9.97
CA HIS A 105 18.90 1.50 9.72
C HIS A 105 17.79 0.76 8.96
N LEU A 106 16.52 0.96 9.34
CA LEU A 106 15.37 0.32 8.70
C LEU A 106 15.08 0.84 7.29
N GLU A 107 15.46 2.08 6.97
CA GLU A 107 15.42 2.58 5.58
C GLU A 107 16.26 1.70 4.63
N ARG A 108 17.34 1.11 5.15
CA ARG A 108 18.24 0.24 4.36
C ARG A 108 17.85 -1.24 4.46
N ALA A 109 17.43 -1.68 5.64
CA ALA A 109 17.16 -3.09 5.94
C ALA A 109 15.72 -3.53 5.62
N GLY A 110 14.78 -2.58 5.52
CA GLY A 110 13.34 -2.86 5.37
C GLY A 110 12.62 -3.13 6.70
N LEU A 111 11.29 -3.30 6.62
CA LEU A 111 10.39 -3.37 7.79
C LEU A 111 10.12 -4.78 8.35
N GLU A 112 10.71 -5.82 7.78
CA GLU A 112 10.44 -7.21 8.22
C GLU A 112 10.86 -7.44 9.69
N THR A 113 11.91 -6.78 10.14
CA THR A 113 12.37 -6.82 11.54
C THR A 113 11.34 -6.25 12.52
N LEU A 114 10.57 -5.24 12.10
CA LEU A 114 9.48 -4.70 12.91
C LEU A 114 8.28 -5.64 12.92
N ARG A 115 7.97 -6.31 11.79
CA ARG A 115 6.84 -7.25 11.73
C ARG A 115 6.96 -8.39 12.72
N MET A 116 8.18 -8.89 12.96
CA MET A 116 8.43 -9.92 13.96
C MET A 116 8.12 -9.48 15.40
N ARG A 117 8.07 -8.17 15.65
CA ARG A 117 7.78 -7.56 16.96
C ARG A 117 6.32 -7.12 17.10
N LEU A 118 5.55 -7.18 16.01
CA LEU A 118 4.14 -6.82 16.06
C LEU A 118 3.31 -7.91 16.75
N PRO A 119 2.29 -7.52 17.53
CA PRO A 119 1.31 -8.47 18.02
C PRO A 119 0.61 -9.21 16.86
N LYS A 120 0.30 -10.50 17.04
CA LYS A 120 -0.34 -11.36 16.01
C LYS A 120 -1.61 -10.73 15.41
N PHE A 121 -2.42 -10.05 16.22
CA PHE A 121 -3.65 -9.40 15.76
C PHE A 121 -3.39 -8.27 14.76
N VAL A 122 -2.24 -7.58 14.83
CA VAL A 122 -1.86 -6.53 13.86
C VAL A 122 -1.42 -7.16 12.53
N LEU A 123 -0.73 -8.30 12.58
CA LEU A 123 -0.30 -9.02 11.39
C LEU A 123 -1.50 -9.54 10.59
N LEU A 124 -2.49 -10.13 11.28
CA LEU A 124 -3.71 -10.65 10.65
C LEU A 124 -4.52 -9.54 9.96
N ALA A 125 -4.62 -8.35 10.57
CA ALA A 125 -5.32 -7.20 9.97
C ALA A 125 -4.66 -6.69 8.67
N ASN A 126 -3.35 -6.91 8.49
CA ASN A 126 -2.66 -6.54 7.25
C ASN A 126 -2.85 -7.56 6.14
N VAL A 127 -2.90 -8.86 6.49
CA VAL A 127 -3.13 -9.95 5.54
C VAL A 127 -4.52 -9.84 4.94
N THR A 128 -5.55 -9.62 5.77
CA THR A 128 -6.94 -9.47 5.31
C THR A 128 -7.12 -8.22 4.44
N ALA A 129 -6.54 -7.09 4.81
CA ALA A 129 -6.62 -5.86 4.02
C ALA A 129 -5.95 -6.00 2.63
N ASN A 130 -4.84 -6.74 2.55
CA ASN A 130 -4.17 -7.01 1.28
C ASN A 130 -4.92 -8.05 0.43
N ALA A 131 -5.52 -9.07 1.05
CA ALA A 131 -6.34 -10.07 0.35
C ALA A 131 -7.57 -9.41 -0.29
N VAL A 132 -8.29 -8.58 0.45
CA VAL A 132 -9.47 -7.86 -0.07
C VAL A 132 -9.08 -6.86 -1.17
N ALA A 133 -7.96 -6.15 -1.01
CA ALA A 133 -7.47 -5.24 -2.06
C ALA A 133 -7.08 -5.99 -3.35
N ASN A 134 -6.55 -7.22 -3.23
CA ASN A 134 -6.20 -8.06 -4.37
C ASN A 134 -7.44 -8.67 -5.05
N GLU A 135 -8.46 -9.04 -4.27
CA GLU A 135 -9.75 -9.53 -4.79
C GLU A 135 -10.57 -8.42 -5.48
N MET A 136 -10.46 -7.16 -5.05
CA MET A 136 -11.14 -6.04 -5.71
C MET A 136 -10.39 -5.48 -6.93
N ALA A 137 -9.08 -5.73 -7.05
CA ALA A 137 -8.30 -5.35 -8.24
C ALA A 137 -8.52 -6.31 -9.43
N HIS A 138 -9.10 -7.49 -9.19
CA HIS A 138 -9.49 -8.45 -10.22
C HIS A 138 -10.92 -8.96 -9.97
N PRO A 139 -11.97 -8.29 -10.51
CA PRO A 139 -13.31 -8.84 -10.47
C PRO A 139 -13.39 -10.07 -11.39
N VAL A 140 -13.24 -11.25 -10.76
CA VAL A 140 -13.82 -12.55 -11.09
C VAL A 140 -14.18 -12.77 -12.58
N ALA A 141 -13.24 -13.37 -13.31
CA ALA A 141 -13.53 -14.20 -14.48
C ALA A 141 -13.71 -15.68 -14.07
N ASN A 142 -14.45 -15.94 -12.99
CA ASN A 142 -14.63 -17.28 -12.45
C ASN A 142 -16.12 -17.63 -12.32
N ASN A 143 -16.75 -17.85 -13.48
CA ASN A 143 -18.02 -18.55 -13.60
C ASN A 143 -17.85 -19.71 -14.60
N HIS A 144 -17.00 -20.67 -14.23
CA HIS A 144 -17.06 -22.00 -14.82
C HIS A 144 -16.63 -23.01 -13.77
N VAL A 145 -17.27 -24.18 -13.79
CA VAL A 145 -17.16 -25.26 -12.81
C VAL A 145 -18.07 -25.10 -11.59
N GLN A 146 -19.38 -25.25 -11.81
CA GLN A 146 -20.21 -26.17 -11.00
C GLN A 146 -21.60 -26.30 -11.66
N LYS A 147 -21.77 -27.36 -12.45
CA LYS A 147 -23.07 -28.04 -12.68
C LYS A 147 -22.82 -29.36 -13.42
N LEU A 148 -22.39 -30.35 -12.67
CA LEU A 148 -22.57 -31.76 -13.02
C LEU A 148 -23.10 -32.46 -11.78
N ALA A 149 -24.43 -32.66 -11.78
CA ALA A 149 -25.12 -33.85 -11.29
C ALA A 149 -26.59 -33.48 -11.01
N THR A 150 -27.47 -33.72 -11.98
CA THR A 150 -28.72 -34.48 -11.78
C THR A 150 -29.40 -34.77 -13.13
N SER A 151 -29.71 -36.06 -13.34
CA SER A 151 -30.80 -36.61 -14.14
C SER A 151 -30.75 -36.69 -15.67
N ARG A 152 -30.40 -37.91 -16.13
CA ARG A 152 -31.15 -38.85 -17.00
C ARG A 152 -32.12 -38.37 -18.11
N ASP A 153 -31.98 -39.11 -19.21
CA ASP A 153 -32.95 -39.51 -20.26
C ASP A 153 -33.22 -38.58 -21.46
N GLY A 154 -33.13 -39.20 -22.65
CA GLY A 154 -34.04 -38.91 -23.76
C GLY A 154 -33.47 -38.31 -25.04
N THR A 155 -33.04 -39.19 -25.96
CA THR A 155 -33.41 -39.21 -27.40
C THR A 155 -33.21 -37.99 -28.33
N HIS A 156 -32.46 -38.27 -29.42
CA HIS A 156 -32.66 -37.87 -30.84
C HIS A 156 -32.81 -36.39 -31.23
N GLY A 157 -31.96 -35.94 -32.17
CA GLY A 157 -32.28 -34.79 -33.04
C GLY A 157 -31.11 -34.25 -33.86
N ARG A 158 -31.08 -34.59 -35.15
CA ARG A 158 -30.30 -33.90 -36.21
C ARG A 158 -30.63 -32.40 -36.24
N GLY A 159 -29.65 -31.57 -36.58
CA GLY A 159 -29.88 -30.16 -36.92
C GLY A 159 -28.62 -29.45 -37.40
N VAL A 160 -28.42 -29.43 -38.72
CA VAL A 160 -27.54 -28.50 -39.46
C VAL A 160 -28.10 -27.08 -39.33
N VAL A 161 -27.26 -26.03 -39.46
CA VAL A 161 -27.48 -24.76 -40.22
C VAL A 161 -26.68 -23.57 -39.62
N SER A 162 -25.87 -22.95 -40.49
CA SER A 162 -25.47 -21.53 -40.65
C SER A 162 -25.05 -20.69 -39.44
N GLY A 163 -23.97 -19.89 -39.47
CA GLY A 163 -23.49 -19.08 -40.57
C GLY A 163 -24.11 -17.67 -40.51
N GLY A 164 -23.38 -16.68 -39.98
CA GLY A 164 -23.67 -15.25 -40.20
C GLY A 164 -23.74 -14.36 -38.94
N MET A 165 -23.29 -13.11 -39.11
CA MET A 165 -23.53 -11.92 -38.27
C MET A 165 -22.64 -11.68 -37.03
N GLN A 166 -21.36 -11.40 -37.28
CA GLN A 166 -20.53 -10.53 -36.41
C GLN A 166 -20.00 -9.28 -37.15
N ARG A 167 -20.75 -8.73 -38.09
CA ARG A 167 -20.43 -7.44 -38.73
C ARG A 167 -21.70 -6.60 -38.78
N ASN A 168 -22.02 -5.88 -37.70
CA ASN A 168 -22.98 -4.75 -37.79
C ASN A 168 -22.99 -3.78 -36.60
N ARG A 169 -22.10 -3.88 -35.60
CA ARG A 169 -22.06 -2.89 -34.50
C ARG A 169 -21.15 -1.69 -34.75
N ARG A 170 -20.29 -1.74 -35.77
CA ARG A 170 -19.33 -0.65 -36.06
C ARG A 170 -19.92 0.43 -36.97
N GLN A 171 -20.84 0.07 -37.87
CA GLN A 171 -21.50 1.02 -38.78
C GLN A 171 -22.63 1.82 -38.11
N GLU A 172 -23.24 1.27 -37.05
CA GLU A 172 -24.33 1.92 -36.32
C GLU A 172 -23.87 3.11 -35.44
N ILE A 173 -22.59 3.12 -35.05
CA ILE A 173 -21.99 4.21 -34.26
C ILE A 173 -21.58 5.39 -35.16
N GLU A 174 -21.13 5.12 -36.39
CA GLU A 174 -20.74 6.17 -37.34
C GLU A 174 -21.94 6.95 -37.90
N GLN A 175 -23.10 6.30 -38.10
CA GLN A 175 -24.30 7.00 -38.55
C GLN A 175 -24.88 7.94 -37.48
N ARG A 176 -24.83 7.57 -36.19
CA ARG A 176 -25.30 8.43 -35.09
C ARG A 176 -24.43 9.67 -34.86
N HIS A 177 -23.17 9.65 -35.25
CA HIS A 177 -22.28 10.82 -35.13
C HIS A 177 -22.48 11.86 -36.26
N MET A 178 -23.12 11.49 -37.37
CA MET A 178 -23.37 12.39 -38.51
C MET A 178 -24.68 13.18 -38.38
N GLU A 179 -25.64 12.74 -37.57
CA GLU A 179 -26.92 13.44 -37.37
C GLU A 179 -26.90 14.53 -36.29
N VAL A 180 -25.87 14.57 -35.43
CA VAL A 180 -25.78 15.54 -34.33
C VAL A 180 -25.19 16.90 -34.75
N ASN A 181 -24.67 17.02 -35.98
CA ASN A 181 -24.03 18.24 -36.50
C ASN A 181 -24.81 18.90 -37.66
N ARG A 182 -26.14 18.80 -37.67
CA ARG A 182 -27.01 19.55 -38.60
C ARG A 182 -27.92 20.52 -37.86
#